data_AF-A0ABD1NH36-F1
#
_entry.id   AF-A0ABD1NH36-F1
#
_cell.length_a   1.000
_cell.length_b   1.000
_cell.length_c   1.000
_cell.angle_alpha   90.00
_cell.angle_beta   90.00
_cell.angle_gamma   90.00
#
_symmetry.space_group_name_H-M   'P 1'
#
loop_
_entity.id
_entity.type
_entity.pdbx_description
1 polymer ?
#
loop_
_entity_poly.entity_id
_entity_poly.type
_entity_poly.pdbx_seq_one_letter_code
_entity_poly.pdbx_strand_id
1 'polypeptide(L)'
;MDTTKESKLWEYKENKFKEKLQEEMQNCSENEAFMRVCGKEHPGYVRGMGLGVSSSQIIGFSSSASSSTTSFESNEMMEQMQSEIESLKA
;
A
#
# COMPACT_ATOMS: atom_id res chain seq x y z
N MET A 1 23.56 -7.59 -2.64
CA MET A 1 22.13 -7.91 -2.42
C MET A 1 21.82 -9.16 -3.23
N ASP A 2 21.43 -10.26 -2.59
CA ASP A 2 21.13 -11.53 -3.26
C ASP A 2 19.69 -11.50 -3.82
N THR A 3 19.53 -10.86 -4.96
CA THR A 3 18.24 -10.67 -5.65
C THR A 3 17.50 -11.99 -5.89
N THR A 4 18.22 -13.09 -6.09
CA THR A 4 17.65 -14.44 -6.30
C THR A 4 16.82 -14.94 -5.12
N LYS A 5 17.21 -14.62 -3.88
CA LYS A 5 16.48 -15.05 -2.68
C LYS A 5 15.16 -14.28 -2.56
N GLU A 6 15.21 -12.99 -2.87
CA GLU A 6 14.03 -12.13 -2.86
C GLU A 6 13.04 -12.55 -3.95
N SER A 7 13.49 -12.82 -5.18
CA SER A 7 12.61 -13.28 -6.27
C SER A 7 11.87 -14.58 -5.91
N LYS A 8 12.58 -15.57 -5.34
CA LYS A 8 11.96 -16.84 -4.91
C LYS A 8 10.94 -16.63 -3.79
N LEU A 9 11.23 -15.70 -2.87
CA LEU A 9 10.32 -15.38 -1.78
C LEU A 9 9.04 -14.71 -2.29
N TRP A 10 9.16 -13.81 -3.28
CA TRP A 10 8.01 -13.19 -3.93
C TRP A 10 7.15 -14.20 -4.68
N GLU A 11 7.78 -15.07 -5.46
CA GLU A 11 7.09 -16.15 -6.18
C GLU A 11 6.34 -17.09 -5.22
N TYR A 12 6.99 -17.49 -4.12
CA TYR A 12 6.35 -18.29 -3.07
C TYR A 12 5.13 -17.58 -2.47
N LYS A 13 5.27 -16.30 -2.12
CA LYS A 13 4.17 -15.51 -1.55
C LYS A 13 3.01 -15.36 -2.54
N GLU A 14 3.31 -15.13 -3.81
CA GLU A 14 2.30 -14.99 -4.87
C GLU A 14 1.53 -16.29 -5.08
N ASN A 15 2.23 -17.43 -5.15
CA ASN A 15 1.59 -18.74 -5.30
C ASN A 15 0.70 -19.08 -4.10
N LYS A 16 1.19 -18.86 -2.88
CA LYS A 16 0.41 -19.05 -1.65
C LYS A 16 -0.84 -18.16 -1.63
N PHE A 17 -0.71 -16.92 -2.08
CA PHE A 17 -1.82 -15.98 -2.16
C PHE A 17 -2.89 -16.46 -3.16
N LYS A 18 -2.47 -16.88 -4.36
CA LYS A 18 -3.36 -17.40 -5.40
C LYS A 18 -4.12 -18.64 -4.94
N GLU A 19 -3.45 -19.58 -4.27
CA GLU A 19 -4.08 -20.79 -3.71
C GLU A 19 -5.19 -20.43 -2.72
N LYS A 20 -4.89 -19.57 -1.74
CA LYS A 20 -5.86 -19.15 -0.72
C LYS A 20 -7.02 -18.36 -1.32
N LEU A 21 -6.76 -17.54 -2.33
CA LEU A 21 -7.80 -16.81 -3.04
C LEU A 21 -8.74 -17.76 -3.80
N GLN A 22 -8.18 -18.76 -4.49
CA GLN A 22 -8.96 -19.75 -5.22
C GLN A 22 -9.84 -20.59 -4.29
N GLU A 23 -9.35 -20.94 -3.10
CA GLU A 23 -10.12 -21.65 -2.06
C GLU A 23 -11.33 -20.83 -1.59
N GLU A 24 -11.15 -19.54 -1.30
CA GLU A 24 -12.26 -18.66 -0.89
C GLU A 24 -13.27 -18.40 -2.03
N MET A 25 -12.81 -18.34 -3.28
CA MET A 25 -13.69 -18.18 -4.44
C MET A 25 -14.64 -19.36 -4.67
N GLN A 26 -14.37 -20.54 -4.09
CA GLN A 26 -15.33 -21.65 -4.11
C GLN A 26 -16.55 -21.37 -3.22
N ASN A 27 -16.41 -20.48 -2.25
CA ASN A 27 -17.42 -20.24 -1.21
C ASN A 27 -18.16 -18.90 -1.38
N CYS A 28 -17.58 -17.94 -2.13
CA CYS A 28 -18.14 -16.60 -2.28
C CYS A 28 -17.74 -15.94 -3.61
N SER A 29 -18.27 -14.73 -3.85
CA SER A 29 -17.89 -13.95 -5.05
C SER A 29 -16.40 -13.58 -5.04
N GLU A 30 -15.80 -13.38 -6.21
CA GLU A 30 -14.38 -13.01 -6.34
C GLU A 30 -14.00 -11.79 -5.48
N ASN A 31 -14.85 -10.76 -5.46
CA ASN A 31 -14.59 -9.57 -4.68
C ASN A 31 -14.62 -9.86 -3.17
N GLU A 32 -15.56 -10.68 -2.72
CA GLU A 32 -15.67 -11.07 -1.32
C GLU A 32 -14.51 -11.98 -0.90
N ALA A 33 -14.12 -12.93 -1.76
CA ALA A 33 -12.98 -13.81 -1.54
C ALA A 33 -11.70 -12.99 -1.38
N PHE A 34 -11.48 -11.99 -2.24
CA PHE A 34 -10.33 -11.10 -2.08
C PHE A 34 -10.39 -10.33 -0.76
N MET A 35 -11.54 -9.77 -0.39
CA MET A 35 -11.69 -9.03 0.86
C MET A 35 -11.41 -9.91 2.09
N ARG A 36 -11.69 -11.21 2.02
CA ARG A 36 -11.35 -12.17 3.07
C ARG A 36 -9.85 -12.47 3.12
N VAL A 37 -9.18 -12.59 1.97
CA VAL A 37 -7.75 -12.94 1.91
C VAL A 37 -6.83 -11.72 2.14
N CYS A 38 -7.13 -10.58 1.52
CA CYS A 38 -6.35 -9.34 1.64
C CYS A 38 -6.82 -8.42 2.77
N GLY A 39 -8.03 -8.65 3.29
CA GLY A 39 -8.69 -7.69 4.16
C GLY A 39 -9.50 -6.65 3.37
N LYS A 40 -10.20 -5.80 4.13
CA LYS A 40 -11.05 -4.76 3.59
C LYS A 40 -10.22 -3.65 2.93
N GLU A 41 -10.62 -3.23 1.74
CA GLU A 41 -10.01 -2.10 1.05
C GLU A 41 -10.03 -0.84 1.94
N HIS A 42 -8.89 -0.16 2.02
CA HIS A 42 -8.76 1.07 2.78
C HIS A 42 -9.40 2.22 2.01
N PRO A 43 -10.32 3.01 2.61
CA PRO A 43 -10.86 4.18 1.96
C PRO A 43 -9.73 5.14 1.57
N GLY A 44 -9.65 5.51 0.29
CA GLY A 44 -8.58 6.34 -0.26
C GLY A 44 -7.46 5.58 -0.98
N TYR A 45 -7.41 4.25 -0.86
CA TYR A 45 -6.53 3.41 -1.67
C TYR A 45 -7.36 2.71 -2.74
N VAL A 46 -7.09 3.02 -4.00
CA VAL A 46 -7.69 2.31 -5.13
C VAL A 46 -6.90 1.03 -5.37
N ARG A 47 -7.56 -0.14 -5.41
CA ARG A 47 -6.91 -1.34 -5.96
C ARG A 47 -6.57 -1.10 -7.43
N GLY A 48 -5.28 -0.91 -7.74
CA GLY A 48 -4.80 -0.84 -9.11
C GLY A 48 -5.05 -2.16 -9.83
N MET A 49 -5.91 -2.16 -10.83
CA MET A 49 -6.13 -3.30 -11.73
C MET A 49 -5.38 -3.04 -13.04
N GLY A 50 -4.20 -3.65 -13.23
CA GLY A 50 -3.47 -3.63 -14.51
C GLY A 50 -2.31 -2.62 -14.63
N LEU A 51 -1.80 -2.47 -15.87
CA LEU A 51 -0.66 -1.64 -16.31
C LEU A 51 -0.91 -0.12 -16.16
N GLY A 52 -1.37 0.32 -14.99
CA GLY A 52 -1.42 1.72 -14.62
C GLY A 52 -0.08 2.16 -14.00
N VAL A 53 0.21 3.46 -14.09
CA VAL A 53 1.27 4.07 -13.27
C VAL A 53 1.01 3.71 -11.81
N SER A 54 2.01 3.12 -11.14
CA SER A 54 1.92 2.82 -9.71
C SER A 54 1.54 4.10 -8.96
N SER A 55 0.78 4.03 -7.87
CA SER A 55 0.43 5.21 -7.08
C SER A 55 1.67 6.01 -6.67
N SER A 56 2.83 5.35 -6.51
CA SER A 56 4.13 5.99 -6.28
C SER A 56 4.62 6.89 -7.43
N GLN A 57 4.17 6.66 -8.66
CA GLN A 57 4.48 7.47 -9.84
C GLN A 57 3.49 8.63 -10.02
N ILE A 58 2.25 8.49 -9.55
CA ILE A 58 1.22 9.54 -9.63
C ILE A 58 1.56 10.70 -8.67
N ILE A 59 2.17 10.38 -7.52
CA ILE A 59 2.60 11.37 -6.52
C ILE A 59 3.75 12.28 -7.03
N GLY A 60 4.36 11.96 -8.19
CA GLY A 60 5.53 12.66 -8.72
C GLY A 60 5.27 13.90 -9.59
N PHE A 61 4.10 14.10 -10.21
CA PHE A 61 3.93 15.16 -11.22
C PHE A 61 2.53 15.79 -11.30
N SER A 62 2.06 16.37 -10.19
CA SER A 62 1.02 17.40 -10.24
C SER A 62 1.54 18.65 -9.54
N SER A 63 2.06 19.59 -10.31
CA SER A 63 2.42 20.95 -9.87
C SER A 63 1.19 21.86 -9.70
N SER A 64 0.06 21.30 -9.29
CA SER A 64 -1.10 22.10 -8.88
C SER A 64 -1.48 21.72 -7.46
N ALA A 65 -0.90 22.47 -6.52
CA ALA A 65 -1.30 22.50 -5.13
C ALA A 65 -2.78 22.87 -5.04
N SER A 66 -3.62 21.83 -5.01
CA SER A 66 -5.07 21.97 -4.82
C SER A 66 -5.38 21.31 -3.48
N SER A 67 -5.15 22.07 -2.42
CA SER A 67 -5.68 21.86 -1.07
C SER A 67 -5.71 20.41 -0.59
N SER A 68 -4.55 19.84 -0.28
CA SER A 68 -4.48 18.67 0.60
C SER A 68 -5.07 19.08 1.94
N THR A 69 -6.28 18.64 2.25
CA THR A 69 -6.77 18.61 3.63
C THR A 69 -5.91 17.60 4.37
N THR A 70 -4.80 18.06 4.97
CA THR A 70 -3.99 17.21 5.83
C THR A 70 -4.84 16.82 7.04
N SER A 71 -4.88 15.52 7.35
CA SER A 71 -5.57 15.05 8.55
C SER A 71 -4.84 15.56 9.79
N PHE A 72 -5.55 15.70 10.90
CA PHE A 72 -4.95 16.10 12.18
C PHE A 72 -3.79 15.18 12.59
N GLU A 73 -3.92 13.87 12.35
CA GLU A 73 -2.86 12.88 12.58
C GLU A 73 -1.60 13.15 11.76
N SER A 74 -1.75 13.62 10.52
CA SER A 74 -0.60 13.95 9.66
C SER A 74 0.15 15.19 10.13
N ASN A 75 -0.53 16.13 10.81
CA ASN A 75 0.10 17.31 11.37
C ASN A 75 0.85 16.97 12.67
N GLU A 76 0.25 16.15 13.54
CA GLU A 76 0.89 15.69 14.79
C GLU A 76 2.17 14.89 14.52
N MET A 77 2.13 13.97 13.55
CA MET A 77 3.30 13.20 13.15
C MET A 77 4.42 14.10 12.60
N MET A 78 4.07 15.17 11.88
CA MET A 78 5.04 16.12 11.34
C MET A 78 5.72 16.93 12.44
N GLU A 79 4.98 17.34 13.46
CA GLU A 79 5.48 18.09 14.61
C GLU A 79 6.41 17.24 15.48
N GLN A 80 6.04 15.98 15.74
CA GLN A 80 6.90 15.03 16.44
C GLN A 80 8.23 14.80 15.71
N MET A 81 8.18 14.57 14.39
CA MET A 81 9.39 14.42 13.59
C MET A 81 10.29 15.67 13.60
N GLN A 82 9.70 16.87 13.58
CA GLN A 82 10.46 18.12 13.66
C GLN A 82 11.17 18.26 15.02
N SER A 83 10.49 17.90 16.12
CA SER A 83 11.08 17.95 17.47
C SER A 83 12.26 16.98 17.62
N GLU A 84 12.20 15.80 17.02
CA GLU A 84 13.29 14.82 17.05
C GLU A 84 14.52 15.31 16.25
N ILE A 85 14.30 15.88 15.06
CA ILE A 85 15.38 16.47 14.24
C ILE A 85 16.07 17.61 14.97
N GLU A 86 15.32 18.45 15.69
CA GLU A 86 15.88 19.55 16.45
C GLU A 86 16.68 19.06 17.66
N SER A 87 16.18 18.03 18.37
CA SER A 87 16.91 17.39 19.47
C SER A 87 18.21 16.72 19.03
N LEU A 88 18.29 16.21 17.80
CA LEU A 88 19.49 15.57 17.26
C LEU A 88 20.51 16.57 16.68
N LYS A 89 20.09 17.83 16.47
CA LYS A 89 20.97 18.92 16.01
C LYS A 89 21.63 19.70 17.15
N ALA A 90 21.20 19.49 18.40
CA ALA A 90 21.80 20.06 19.60
C ALA A 90 23.01 19.23 20.06
#